data_AF-A0A5Y2X672-F1
#
_entry.id   AF-A0A5Y2X672-F1
#
_cell.length_a   1.000
_cell.length_b   1.000
_cell.length_c   1.000
_cell.angle_alpha   90.00
_cell.angle_beta   90.00
_cell.angle_gamma   90.00
#
_symmetry.space_group_name_H-M   'P 1'
#
loop_
_entity.id
_entity.type
_entity.pdbx_description
1 polymer ?
#
loop_
_entity_poly.entity_id
_entity_poly.type
_entity_poly.pdbx_seq_one_letter_code
_entity_poly.pdbx_strand_id
1 'polypeptide(L)' 'MSDSRLLPTGSSPLEVAAAKACAEIEKTPVSIRELWNPDTCPANLLPWLAWSFSVDRWDDKWPEATKRAVIRDA' A
#
# COMPACT_ATOMS: atom_id res chain seq x y z
N MET A 1 -26.82 -17.53 -2.96
CA MET A 1 -26.17 -16.24 -2.67
C MET A 1 -25.51 -16.39 -1.31
N SER A 2 -24.23 -16.73 -1.28
CA SER A 2 -23.53 -16.98 -0.02
C SER A 2 -23.41 -15.66 0.75
N ASP A 3 -24.05 -15.63 1.91
CA ASP A 3 -23.95 -14.51 2.86
C ASP A 3 -22.47 -14.32 3.21
N SER A 4 -21.88 -13.17 2.87
CA SER A 4 -20.43 -12.89 3.00
C SER A 4 -19.98 -12.67 4.45
N ARG A 5 -20.78 -13.15 5.41
CA ARG A 5 -20.53 -13.00 6.83
C ARG A 5 -19.64 -14.13 7.31
N LEU A 6 -18.50 -13.79 7.91
CA LEU A 6 -17.54 -14.76 8.46
C LEU A 6 -18.11 -15.60 9.62
N LEU A 7 -19.16 -15.10 10.28
CA LEU A 7 -19.77 -15.72 11.45
C LEU A 7 -20.99 -16.58 11.08
N PRO A 8 -21.17 -17.74 11.74
CA PRO A 8 -22.25 -18.67 11.44
C PRO A 8 -23.64 -18.11 11.75
N THR A 9 -24.68 -18.78 11.24
CA THR A 9 -26.07 -18.52 11.62
C THR A 9 -26.28 -18.97 13.06
N GLY A 10 -26.69 -18.04 13.94
CA GLY A 10 -26.86 -18.29 15.38
C GLY A 10 -25.96 -17.45 16.28
N SER A 11 -25.04 -16.65 15.73
CA SER A 11 -24.24 -15.72 16.53
C SER A 11 -25.11 -14.69 17.25
N SER A 12 -24.71 -14.36 18.47
CA SER A 12 -25.37 -13.32 19.26
C SER A 12 -25.22 -11.94 18.60
N PRO A 13 -26.13 -10.98 18.91
CA PRO A 13 -26.01 -9.61 18.41
C PRO A 13 -24.66 -8.96 18.74
N LEU A 14 -24.08 -9.27 19.91
CA LEU A 14 -22.78 -8.75 20.32
C LEU A 14 -21.65 -9.26 19.43
N GLU A 15 -21.63 -10.56 19.11
CA GLU A 15 -20.63 -11.15 18.22
C GLU A 15 -20.72 -10.55 16.81
N VAL A 16 -21.93 -10.35 16.30
CA VAL A 16 -22.16 -9.69 15.01
C VAL A 16 -21.64 -8.25 15.02
N ALA A 17 -21.89 -7.50 16.10
CA ALA A 17 -21.44 -6.12 16.25
C ALA A 17 -19.90 -6.04 16.35
N ALA A 18 -19.28 -6.93 17.14
CA ALA A 18 -17.83 -7.01 17.27
C ALA A 18 -17.15 -7.34 15.93
N ALA A 19 -17.66 -8.33 15.19
CA ALA A 19 -17.11 -8.68 13.89
C ALA A 19 -17.19 -7.51 12.88
N LYS A 20 -18.30 -6.76 12.87
CA LYS A 20 -18.44 -5.56 12.04
C LYS A 20 -17.43 -4.48 12.43
N ALA A 21 -17.26 -4.23 13.72
CA ALA A 21 -16.31 -3.23 14.22
C ALA A 21 -14.86 -3.60 13.84
N CYS A 22 -14.48 -4.87 13.96
CA CYS A 22 -13.15 -5.34 13.58
C CYS A 22 -12.93 -5.35 12.06
N ALA A 23 -13.96 -5.62 11.25
CA ALA A 23 -13.86 -5.62 9.79
C ALA A 23 -13.50 -4.23 9.21
N GLU A 24 -13.83 -3.13 9.92
CA GLU A 24 -13.41 -1.79 9.48
C GLU A 24 -11.88 -1.62 9.53
N ILE A 25 -11.17 -2.33 10.41
CA ILE A 25 -9.71 -2.29 10.48
C ILE A 25 -9.11 -2.89 9.21
N GLU A 26 -9.69 -3.98 8.70
CA GLU A 26 -9.23 -4.64 7.46
C GLU A 26 -9.38 -3.75 6.23
N LYS A 27 -10.30 -2.77 6.26
CA LYS A 27 -10.49 -1.82 5.15
C LYS A 27 -9.43 -0.72 5.10
N THR A 28 -8.49 -0.68 6.05
CA THR A 28 -7.38 0.27 6.00
C THR A 28 -6.62 0.07 4.69
N PRO A 29 -6.49 1.09 3.83
CA PRO A 29 -5.81 0.94 2.54
C PRO A 29 -4.32 0.69 2.79
N VAL A 30 -3.85 -0.49 2.36
CA VAL A 30 -2.44 -0.89 2.45
C VAL A 30 -1.83 -0.86 1.04
N SER A 31 -1.39 0.35 0.63
CA SER A 31 -0.88 0.64 -0.72
C SER A 31 0.56 0.17 -0.98
N ILE A 32 0.94 -1.03 -0.54
CA ILE A 32 2.33 -1.53 -0.67
C ILE A 32 2.77 -1.65 -2.14
N ARG A 33 1.86 -2.06 -3.03
CA ARG A 33 2.16 -2.14 -4.47
C ARG A 33 2.48 -0.77 -5.07
N GLU A 34 1.82 0.28 -4.59
CA GLU A 34 2.04 1.64 -5.08
C GLU A 34 3.41 2.16 -4.65
N LEU A 35 3.87 1.77 -3.46
CA LEU A 35 5.20 2.12 -2.96
C LEU A 35 6.33 1.47 -3.76
N TRP A 36 6.09 0.27 -4.31
CA TRP A 36 7.07 -0.49 -5.10
C TRP A 36 7.04 -0.17 -6.60
N ASN A 37 6.21 0.80 -7.02
CA ASN A 37 6.09 1.23 -8.39
C ASN A 37 6.65 2.66 -8.56
N PRO A 38 7.69 2.87 -9.39
CA PRO A 38 8.30 4.18 -9.60
C PRO A 38 7.36 5.26 -10.13
N ASP A 39 6.21 4.92 -10.72
CA ASP A 39 5.24 5.89 -11.26
C ASP A 39 4.19 6.32 -10.23
N THR A 40 3.81 5.43 -9.32
CA THR A 40 2.75 5.69 -8.32
C THR A 40 3.31 5.98 -6.92
N CYS A 41 4.58 5.68 -6.68
CA CYS A 41 5.20 5.89 -5.37
C CYS A 41 5.23 7.39 -5.01
N PRO A 42 4.87 7.78 -3.78
CA PRO A 42 4.97 9.17 -3.34
C PRO A 42 6.38 9.74 -3.51
N ALA A 43 6.49 10.98 -4.00
CA ALA A 43 7.77 11.60 -4.35
C ALA A 43 8.78 11.63 -3.19
N ASN A 44 8.29 11.81 -1.96
CA ASN A 44 9.11 11.82 -0.75
C ASN A 44 9.70 10.45 -0.38
N LEU A 45 9.21 9.35 -0.98
CA LEU A 45 9.70 7.99 -0.76
C LEU A 45 10.59 7.48 -1.90
N LEU A 46 10.69 8.22 -3.01
CA LEU A 46 11.53 7.84 -4.15
C LEU A 46 13.01 7.57 -3.79
N PRO A 47 13.66 8.29 -2.85
CA PRO A 47 15.05 7.97 -2.47
C PRO A 47 15.20 6.56 -1.89
N TRP A 48 14.21 6.11 -1.11
CA TRP A 48 14.21 4.76 -0.54
C TRP A 48 13.95 3.70 -1.60
N LEU A 49 13.07 4.01 -2.55
CA LEU A 49 12.83 3.13 -3.69
C LEU A 49 14.10 3.00 -4.55
N ALA A 50 14.77 4.11 -4.85
CA ALA A 50 16.04 4.12 -5.58
C ALA A 50 17.12 3.29 -4.86
N TRP A 51 17.22 3.40 -3.53
CA TRP A 51 18.11 2.57 -2.74
C TRP A 51 17.79 1.08 -2.87
N SER A 52 16.50 0.70 -2.87
CA SER A 52 16.09 -0.70 -3.03
C SER A 52 16.42 -1.30 -4.41
N PHE A 53 16.48 -0.47 -5.45
CA PHE A 53 16.92 -0.86 -6.80
C PHE A 53 18.43 -0.68 -7.02
N SER A 54 19.20 -0.37 -5.97
CA SER A 54 20.66 -0.16 -6.06
C SER A 54 21.07 0.93 -7.07
N VAL A 55 20.29 2.00 -7.18
CA VAL A 55 20.63 3.14 -8.04
C VAL A 55 21.93 3.80 -7.58
N ASP A 56 22.95 3.80 -8.45
CA ASP A 56 24.30 4.30 -8.12
C ASP A 56 24.38 5.83 -7.92
N ARG A 57 23.67 6.60 -8.75
CA ARG A 57 23.66 8.06 -8.71
C ARG A 57 22.30 8.58 -8.33
N TRP A 58 22.25 9.38 -7.27
CA TRP A 58 21.05 10.02 -6.80
C TRP A 58 21.31 11.48 -6.43
N ASP A 59 20.43 12.38 -6.85
CA ASP A 59 20.46 13.79 -6.46
C ASP A 59 19.04 14.25 -6.09
N ASP A 60 18.90 14.77 -4.87
CA ASP A 60 17.62 15.24 -4.36
C ASP A 60 17.10 16.48 -5.07
N LYS A 61 17.95 17.21 -5.79
CA LYS A 61 17.56 18.38 -6.58
C LYS A 61 17.05 18.02 -7.98
N TRP A 62 17.12 16.75 -8.38
CA TRP A 62 16.59 16.32 -9.68
C TRP A 62 15.08 16.57 -9.78
N PRO A 63 14.57 16.94 -10.97
CA PRO A 63 13.15 16.90 -11.26
C PRO A 63 12.59 15.52 -10.96
N GLU A 64 11.36 15.47 -10.45
CA GLU A 64 10.70 14.21 -10.08
C GLU A 64 10.66 13.22 -11.26
N ALA A 65 10.41 13.71 -12.48
CA ALA A 65 10.42 12.88 -13.68
C ALA A 65 11.76 12.15 -13.90
N THR A 66 12.89 12.84 -13.66
CA THR A 66 14.23 12.26 -13.77
C THR A 66 14.46 11.23 -12.67
N LYS A 67 14.06 11.53 -11.42
CA LYS A 67 14.13 10.58 -10.30
C LYS A 67 13.39 9.28 -10.62
N ARG A 68 12.16 9.38 -11.12
CA ARG A 68 11.35 8.21 -11.49
C ARG A 68 11.95 7.45 -12.68
N ALA A 69 12.49 8.16 -13.68
CA ALA A 69 13.13 7.52 -14.83
C ALA A 69 14.34 6.68 -14.44
N VAL A 70 15.25 7.22 -13.63
CA VAL A 70 16.44 6.50 -13.17
C VAL A 70 16.08 5.24 -12.38
N ILE A 71 15.00 5.28 -11.58
CA ILE A 71 14.54 4.08 -10.85
C ILE A 71 13.94 3.04 -11.80
N ARG A 72 13.23 3.43 -12.87
CA ARG A 72 12.69 2.49 -13.86
C ARG A 72 13.77 1.80 -14.70
N ASP A 73 14.88 2.50 -14.91
CA ASP A 73 15.98 2.02 -15.76
C ASP A 73 17.02 1.18 -14.98
N ALA A 74 16.89 1.10 -13.64
CA ALA A 74 17.75 0.32 -12.73
C ALA A 74 17.26 -1.13 -12.59
#